data_AF-A0A7C4K9A5-F1
#
_entry.id   AF-A0A7C4K9A5-F1
#
_cell.length_a   1.000
_cell.length_b   1.000
_cell.length_c   1.000
_cell.angle_alpha   90.00
_cell.angle_beta   90.00
_cell.angle_gamma   90.00
#
_symmetry.space_group_name_H-M   'P 1'
#
loop_
_entity.id
_entity.type
_entity.pdbx_description
1 polymer ?
#
loop_
_entity_poly.entity_id
_entity_poly.type
_entity_poly.pdbx_seq_one_letter_code
_entity_poly.pdbx_strand_id
1 'polypeptide(L)'
;MQGEFTFGMNRFYLLFDELGFHTTYYLAVNSLVIEQCAEELRRLPMPRFISWRSRNLIQPADGLIYLHTTYTGPCFARDARGRLWEGATVTYVALQLAYHMGFNPVILIGVDHSFSTPGKPNTTVVSQGDDPNHFSANYFGKGFRWQLPDLETSEKAYRMARQAYHQAGRQVLDATVGGKLTVFPKVAYDDLF
;
A
#
# COMPACT_ATOMS: atom_id res chain seq x y z
N MET A 1 -13.86 -8.04 8.80
CA MET A 1 -13.31 -8.04 7.40
C MET A 1 -13.96 -9.08 6.48
N GLN A 2 -14.54 -10.16 6.99
CA GLN A 2 -15.19 -11.17 6.14
C GLN A 2 -16.43 -10.56 5.43
N GLY A 3 -16.53 -10.73 4.11
CA GLY A 3 -17.59 -10.11 3.29
C GLY A 3 -17.23 -8.77 2.66
N GLU A 4 -16.08 -8.17 3.02
CA GLU A 4 -15.61 -6.90 2.45
C GLU A 4 -14.60 -7.11 1.31
N PHE A 5 -14.53 -6.12 0.40
CA PHE A 5 -13.44 -6.03 -0.57
C PHE A 5 -12.19 -5.48 0.11
N THR A 6 -11.08 -6.23 0.03
CA THR A 6 -9.84 -5.88 0.74
C THR A 6 -8.65 -5.77 -0.22
N PHE A 7 -7.74 -4.85 0.09
CA PHE A 7 -6.47 -4.67 -0.61
C PHE A 7 -5.30 -5.02 0.33
N GLY A 8 -4.63 -6.13 0.05
CA GLY A 8 -3.34 -6.46 0.67
C GLY A 8 -2.21 -5.69 -0.02
N MET A 9 -1.23 -5.21 0.74
CA MET A 9 -0.18 -4.34 0.20
C MET A 9 1.23 -4.83 0.53
N ASN A 10 2.16 -4.70 -0.43
CA ASN A 10 3.61 -4.96 -0.31
C ASN A 10 3.99 -6.37 0.17
N ARG A 11 4.16 -6.59 1.48
CA ARG A 11 4.40 -7.92 2.07
C ARG A 11 3.30 -8.36 3.04
N PHE A 12 2.11 -7.78 2.96
CA PHE A 12 0.96 -8.17 3.79
C PHE A 12 0.60 -9.66 3.66
N TYR A 13 0.95 -10.31 2.55
CA TYR A 13 0.75 -11.76 2.37
C TYR A 13 1.40 -12.62 3.47
N LEU A 14 2.39 -12.10 4.19
CA LEU A 14 3.04 -12.80 5.30
C LEU A 14 2.08 -13.13 6.46
N LEU A 15 0.92 -12.45 6.56
CA LEU A 15 -0.11 -12.72 7.57
C LEU A 15 -1.17 -13.71 7.11
N PHE A 16 -1.19 -14.14 5.85
CA PHE A 16 -2.31 -14.91 5.31
C PHE A 16 -2.51 -16.26 6.01
N ASP A 17 -1.42 -16.95 6.34
CA ASP A 17 -1.48 -18.23 7.07
C ASP A 17 -2.04 -18.04 8.49
N GLU A 18 -1.68 -16.95 9.16
CA GLU A 18 -2.15 -16.62 10.52
C GLU A 18 -3.62 -16.17 10.51
N LEU A 19 -4.00 -15.34 9.54
CA LEU A 19 -5.37 -14.82 9.40
C LEU A 19 -6.36 -15.89 8.92
N GLY A 20 -5.88 -16.95 8.26
CA GLY A 20 -6.72 -18.00 7.69
C GLY A 20 -7.55 -17.54 6.48
N PHE A 21 -7.26 -16.37 5.91
CA PHE A 21 -7.90 -15.86 4.70
C PHE A 21 -6.96 -14.97 3.87
N HIS A 22 -7.33 -14.77 2.60
CA HIS A 22 -6.64 -13.92 1.64
C HIS A 22 -7.40 -12.62 1.37
N THR A 23 -6.69 -11.56 1.01
CA THR A 23 -7.33 -10.33 0.53
C THR A 23 -7.94 -10.50 -0.86
N THR A 24 -8.93 -9.66 -1.19
CA THR A 24 -9.61 -9.72 -2.50
C THR A 24 -8.71 -9.26 -3.64
N TYR A 25 -7.89 -8.24 -3.39
CA TYR A 25 -6.89 -7.71 -4.31
C TYR A 25 -5.54 -7.60 -3.60
N TYR A 26 -4.48 -7.54 -4.40
CA TYR A 26 -3.13 -7.29 -3.90
C TYR A 26 -2.47 -6.14 -4.65
N LEU A 27 -1.59 -5.37 -4.00
CA LEU A 27 -0.89 -4.25 -4.62
C LEU A 27 0.57 -4.16 -4.13
N ALA A 28 1.50 -4.01 -5.08
CA ALA A 28 2.90 -3.65 -4.80
C ALA A 28 3.44 -2.72 -5.88
N VAL A 29 3.99 -1.56 -5.51
CA VAL A 29 4.52 -0.57 -6.48
C VAL A 29 6.01 -0.27 -6.30
N ASN A 30 6.58 -0.63 -5.15
CA ASN A 30 8.00 -0.43 -4.88
C ASN A 30 8.84 -1.48 -5.61
N SER A 31 9.77 -1.04 -6.47
CA SER A 31 10.62 -1.95 -7.24
C SER A 31 11.43 -2.92 -6.39
N LEU A 32 11.92 -2.51 -5.21
CA LEU A 32 12.72 -3.38 -4.34
C LEU A 32 11.86 -4.50 -3.74
N VAL A 33 10.61 -4.21 -3.39
CA VAL A 33 9.66 -5.21 -2.91
C VAL A 33 9.31 -6.17 -4.05
N ILE A 34 9.03 -5.65 -5.25
CA ILE A 34 8.68 -6.46 -6.42
C ILE A 34 9.85 -7.38 -6.81
N GLU A 35 11.07 -6.86 -6.86
CA GLU A 35 12.28 -7.61 -7.20
C GLU A 35 12.55 -8.74 -6.20
N GLN A 36 12.54 -8.44 -4.90
CA GLN A 36 12.95 -9.39 -3.86
C GLN A 36 11.84 -10.38 -3.47
N CYS A 37 10.59 -10.10 -3.82
CA CYS A 37 9.44 -10.97 -3.52
C CYS A 37 8.75 -11.46 -4.81
N ALA A 38 9.44 -11.45 -5.95
CA ALA A 38 8.83 -11.71 -7.26
C ALA A 38 8.11 -13.06 -7.31
N GLU A 39 8.73 -14.12 -6.80
CA GLU A 39 8.18 -15.48 -6.86
C GLU A 39 6.99 -15.66 -5.92
N GLU A 40 7.04 -15.10 -4.71
CA GLU A 40 5.93 -15.09 -3.77
C GLU A 40 4.74 -14.33 -4.35
N LEU A 41 4.98 -13.13 -4.89
CA LEU A 41 3.96 -12.30 -5.52
C LEU A 41 3.33 -12.98 -6.75
N ARG A 42 4.08 -13.83 -7.46
CA ARG A 42 3.57 -14.62 -8.61
C ARG A 42 2.63 -15.74 -8.18
N ARG A 43 2.83 -16.31 -6.99
CA ARG A 43 2.04 -17.44 -6.47
C ARG A 43 0.75 -17.00 -5.77
N LEU A 44 0.59 -15.71 -5.50
CA LEU A 44 -0.60 -15.16 -4.89
C LEU A 44 -1.84 -15.42 -5.76
N PRO A 45 -2.92 -16.02 -5.21
CA PRO A 45 -4.04 -16.52 -6.01
C PRO A 45 -5.07 -15.45 -6.42
N MET A 46 -5.05 -14.28 -5.77
CA MET A 46 -5.95 -13.16 -6.08
C MET A 46 -5.38 -12.25 -7.17
N PRO A 47 -6.18 -11.37 -7.81
CA PRO A 47 -5.64 -10.37 -8.72
C PRO A 47 -4.62 -9.46 -8.03
N ARG A 48 -3.45 -9.29 -8.66
CA ARG A 48 -2.37 -8.44 -8.14
C ARG A 48 -2.09 -7.30 -9.08
N PHE A 49 -2.05 -6.10 -8.54
CA PHE A 49 -1.67 -4.90 -9.24
C PHE A 49 -0.21 -4.60 -8.94
N ILE A 50 0.62 -4.40 -9.97
CA ILE A 50 2.02 -4.05 -9.79
C ILE A 50 2.47 -2.91 -10.69
N SER A 51 3.51 -2.18 -10.30
CA SER A 51 4.05 -1.11 -11.14
C SER A 51 4.59 -1.65 -12.47
N TRP A 52 4.15 -1.08 -13.60
CA TRP A 52 4.69 -1.35 -14.94
C TRP A 52 6.18 -1.03 -15.05
N ARG A 53 6.68 -0.07 -14.26
CA ARG A 53 8.11 0.27 -14.22
C ARG A 53 8.96 -0.92 -13.77
N SER A 54 8.38 -1.82 -12.98
CA SER A 54 9.05 -2.99 -12.42
C SER A 54 8.78 -4.27 -13.22
N ARG A 55 8.17 -4.20 -14.42
CA ARG A 55 7.81 -5.38 -15.24
C ARG A 55 8.98 -6.28 -15.61
N ASN A 56 10.21 -5.75 -15.66
CA ASN A 56 11.40 -6.54 -15.95
C ASN A 56 11.96 -7.26 -14.72
N LEU A 57 11.41 -6.98 -13.53
CA LEU A 57 11.84 -7.54 -12.24
C LEU A 57 10.98 -8.71 -11.79
N ILE A 58 9.89 -9.00 -12.52
CA ILE A 58 8.94 -10.05 -12.20
C ILE A 58 8.35 -10.62 -13.50
N GLN A 59 8.37 -11.93 -13.62
CA GLN A 59 7.80 -12.61 -14.78
C GLN A 59 6.27 -12.49 -14.77
N PRO A 60 5.62 -12.37 -15.94
CA PRO A 60 4.17 -12.42 -16.05
C PRO A 60 3.59 -13.69 -15.40
N ALA A 61 2.37 -13.57 -14.88
CA ALA A 61 1.61 -14.66 -14.28
C ALA A 61 0.12 -14.33 -14.36
N ASP A 62 -0.72 -15.36 -14.36
CA ASP A 62 -2.18 -15.19 -14.39
C ASP A 62 -2.64 -14.33 -13.21
N GLY A 63 -3.58 -13.42 -13.46
CA GLY A 63 -4.08 -12.47 -12.46
C GLY A 63 -3.13 -11.31 -12.12
N LEU A 64 -1.94 -11.23 -12.73
CA LEU A 64 -1.04 -10.09 -12.59
C LEU A 64 -1.43 -8.97 -13.56
N ILE A 65 -1.69 -7.78 -13.02
CA ILE A 65 -2.11 -6.59 -13.75
C ILE A 65 -1.07 -5.49 -13.52
N TYR A 66 -0.64 -4.85 -14.60
CA TYR A 66 0.30 -3.73 -14.50
C TYR A 66 -0.40 -2.37 -14.41
N LEU A 67 0.05 -1.54 -13.48
CA LEU A 67 -0.35 -0.15 -13.33
C LEU A 67 0.74 0.79 -13.86
N HIS A 68 0.35 1.80 -14.63
CA HIS A 68 1.27 2.85 -15.04
C HIS A 68 1.49 3.85 -13.90
N THR A 69 2.46 3.56 -13.02
CA THR A 69 2.79 4.42 -11.88
C THR A 69 4.00 5.32 -12.11
N THR A 70 4.09 6.42 -11.38
CA THR A 70 5.18 7.40 -11.47
C THR A 70 5.44 8.12 -10.14
N TYR A 71 6.66 8.64 -10.00
CA TYR A 71 7.05 9.52 -8.89
C TYR A 71 6.80 11.01 -9.19
N THR A 72 6.56 11.38 -10.45
CA THR A 72 6.53 12.78 -10.90
C THR A 72 5.12 13.31 -11.13
N GLY A 73 4.95 14.63 -10.93
CA GLY A 73 3.67 15.32 -11.16
C GLY A 73 2.59 14.92 -10.15
N PRO A 74 2.64 15.48 -8.93
CA PRO A 74 1.67 15.19 -7.87
C PRO A 74 0.23 15.42 -8.31
N CYS A 75 -0.58 14.36 -8.28
CA CYS A 75 -2.01 14.40 -8.55
C CYS A 75 -2.74 13.24 -7.86
N PHE A 76 -4.06 13.36 -7.72
CA PHE A 76 -4.92 12.22 -7.42
C PHE A 76 -5.60 11.77 -8.72
N ALA A 77 -5.24 10.60 -9.22
CA ALA A 77 -5.86 10.04 -10.40
C ALA A 77 -7.19 9.37 -10.03
N ARG A 78 -8.27 9.80 -10.69
CA ARG A 78 -9.62 9.23 -10.55
C ARG A 78 -9.87 8.03 -11.47
N ASP A 79 -9.01 7.87 -12.49
CA ASP A 79 -9.06 6.80 -13.47
C ASP A 79 -7.74 6.03 -13.51
N ALA A 80 -7.77 4.77 -13.07
CA ALA A 80 -6.57 3.92 -12.97
C ALA A 80 -6.12 3.33 -14.31
N ARG A 81 -6.89 3.51 -15.39
CA ARG A 81 -6.46 3.18 -16.76
C ARG A 81 -5.39 4.15 -17.27
N GLY A 82 -5.28 5.32 -16.64
CA GLY A 82 -4.28 6.33 -16.91
C GLY A 82 -3.01 6.17 -16.06
N ARG A 83 -2.30 7.29 -15.88
CA ARG A 83 -1.08 7.35 -15.06
C ARG A 83 -1.42 7.65 -13.60
N LEU A 84 -0.89 6.85 -12.68
CA LEU A 84 -1.07 6.99 -11.23
C LEU A 84 0.18 7.60 -10.58
N TRP A 85 0.01 8.61 -9.71
CA TRP A 85 1.11 9.12 -8.91
C TRP A 85 1.23 8.31 -7.61
N GLU A 86 2.45 7.90 -7.24
CA GLU A 86 2.64 7.01 -6.08
C GLU A 86 2.55 7.72 -4.73
N GLY A 87 2.80 9.03 -4.67
CA GLY A 87 2.69 9.76 -3.40
C GLY A 87 3.61 9.23 -2.29
N ALA A 88 4.71 8.56 -2.66
CA ALA A 88 5.65 7.88 -1.77
C ALA A 88 5.05 6.78 -0.85
N THR A 89 3.85 6.29 -1.14
CA THR A 89 3.22 5.21 -0.37
C THR A 89 2.31 4.34 -1.24
N VAL A 90 2.41 3.02 -1.08
CA VAL A 90 1.53 2.06 -1.78
C VAL A 90 0.06 2.28 -1.43
N THR A 91 -0.23 2.73 -0.21
CA THR A 91 -1.58 3.04 0.26
C THR A 91 -2.24 4.11 -0.59
N TYR A 92 -1.49 5.10 -1.09
CA TYR A 92 -2.03 6.14 -1.94
C TYR A 92 -2.40 5.64 -3.34
N VAL A 93 -1.66 4.66 -3.86
CA VAL A 93 -2.04 3.98 -5.11
C VAL A 93 -3.27 3.12 -4.89
N ALA A 94 -3.38 2.42 -3.76
CA ALA A 94 -4.58 1.66 -3.39
C ALA A 94 -5.81 2.58 -3.31
N LEU A 95 -5.69 3.77 -2.72
CA LEU A 95 -6.78 4.75 -2.65
C LEU A 95 -7.22 5.24 -4.03
N GLN A 96 -6.31 5.47 -4.98
CA GLN A 96 -6.65 5.84 -6.35
C GLN A 96 -7.35 4.69 -7.09
N LEU A 97 -6.86 3.46 -6.91
CA LEU A 97 -7.47 2.27 -7.49
C LEU A 97 -8.86 2.01 -6.93
N ALA A 98 -9.02 2.10 -5.61
CA ALA A 98 -10.31 1.92 -4.96
C ALA A 98 -11.33 2.98 -5.41
N TYR A 99 -10.87 4.22 -5.60
CA TYR A 99 -11.70 5.29 -6.15
C TYR A 99 -12.16 4.97 -7.58
N HIS A 100 -11.24 4.53 -8.43
CA HIS A 100 -11.54 4.15 -9.81
C HIS A 100 -12.58 3.02 -9.87
N MET A 101 -12.49 2.05 -8.96
CA MET A 101 -13.40 0.92 -8.85
C MET A 101 -14.75 1.26 -8.20
N GLY A 102 -14.90 2.48 -7.68
CA GLY A 102 -16.16 2.98 -7.13
C GLY A 102 -16.40 2.67 -5.65
N PHE A 103 -15.39 2.18 -4.91
CA PHE A 103 -15.56 1.87 -3.48
C PHE A 103 -15.84 3.13 -2.66
N ASN A 104 -16.80 3.01 -1.74
CA ASN A 104 -17.19 4.05 -0.81
C ASN A 104 -18.05 3.47 0.34
N PRO A 105 -17.70 3.70 1.62
CA PRO A 105 -16.45 4.32 2.09
C PRO A 105 -15.25 3.41 1.85
N VAL A 106 -14.03 3.96 1.97
CA VAL A 106 -12.79 3.17 2.02
C VAL A 106 -12.22 3.26 3.44
N ILE A 107 -11.89 2.11 4.03
CA ILE A 107 -11.39 2.01 5.40
C ILE A 107 -9.90 1.65 5.37
N LEU A 108 -9.07 2.43 6.07
CA LEU A 108 -7.66 2.15 6.29
C LEU A 108 -7.47 1.35 7.57
N ILE A 109 -6.63 0.32 7.51
CA ILE A 109 -6.24 -0.53 8.63
C ILE A 109 -4.74 -0.78 8.52
N GLY A 110 -4.00 -0.67 9.63
CA GLY A 110 -2.55 -0.90 9.67
C GLY A 110 -1.71 0.23 9.07
N VAL A 111 -2.20 1.48 9.12
CA VAL A 111 -1.45 2.68 8.67
C VAL A 111 -0.87 3.41 9.88
N ASP A 112 0.19 2.84 10.46
CA ASP A 112 0.76 3.33 11.72
C ASP A 112 1.35 4.75 11.60
N HIS A 113 1.89 5.09 10.42
CA HIS A 113 2.49 6.39 10.10
C HIS A 113 3.54 6.82 11.14
N SER A 114 4.36 5.87 11.57
CA SER A 114 5.39 6.05 12.60
C SER A 114 6.59 5.19 12.25
N PHE A 115 7.74 5.81 12.01
CA PHE A 115 8.98 5.09 11.75
C PHE A 115 10.09 5.59 12.67
N SER A 116 10.85 4.65 13.23
CA SER A 116 11.95 4.92 14.15
C SER A 116 13.28 5.17 13.44
N THR A 117 13.41 4.73 12.20
CA THR A 117 14.68 4.78 11.44
C THR A 117 14.95 6.19 10.90
N PRO A 118 16.01 6.88 11.37
CA PRO A 118 16.37 8.18 10.84
C PRO A 118 17.04 8.04 9.46
N GLY A 119 16.89 9.07 8.63
CA GLY A 119 17.67 9.21 7.41
C GLY A 119 16.96 10.02 6.33
N LYS A 120 17.62 10.18 5.18
CA LYS A 120 17.06 10.92 4.05
C LYS A 120 15.94 10.08 3.40
N PRO A 121 14.74 10.65 3.17
CA PRO A 121 13.64 9.95 2.52
C PRO A 121 14.03 9.28 1.19
N ASN A 122 13.44 8.12 0.91
CA ASN A 122 13.66 7.29 -0.28
C ASN A 122 15.09 6.74 -0.46
N THR A 123 15.97 6.93 0.52
CA THR A 123 17.31 6.32 0.52
C THR A 123 17.17 4.81 0.64
N THR A 124 17.86 4.08 -0.24
CA THR A 124 17.91 2.61 -0.14
C THR A 124 18.87 2.20 0.96
N VAL A 125 18.39 1.37 1.87
CA VAL A 125 19.14 0.77 2.98
C VAL A 125 18.99 -0.74 2.96
N VAL A 126 19.94 -1.44 3.58
CA VAL A 126 19.90 -2.90 3.75
C VAL A 126 19.56 -3.19 5.19
N SER A 127 18.50 -3.98 5.43
CA SER A 127 18.14 -4.41 6.78
C SER A 127 19.25 -5.25 7.41
N GLN A 128 19.54 -4.98 8.68
CA GLN A 128 20.60 -5.66 9.44
C GLN A 128 20.05 -6.76 10.36
N GLY A 129 18.73 -6.91 10.47
CA GLY A 129 18.08 -7.82 11.41
C GLY A 129 16.56 -7.77 11.31
N ASP A 130 15.91 -7.96 12.45
CA ASP A 130 14.46 -7.93 12.57
C ASP A 130 13.90 -6.52 12.33
N ASP A 131 12.69 -6.46 11.77
CA ASP A 131 11.99 -5.21 11.49
C ASP A 131 10.99 -4.85 12.60
N PRO A 132 11.26 -3.80 13.40
CA PRO A 132 10.36 -3.38 14.48
C PRO A 132 9.23 -2.46 14.00
N ASN A 133 9.22 -2.01 12.75
CA ASN A 133 8.27 -1.00 12.25
C ASN A 133 7.08 -1.61 11.49
N HIS A 134 7.02 -2.93 11.34
CA HIS A 134 5.95 -3.62 10.64
C HIS A 134 5.40 -4.78 11.49
N PHE A 135 4.25 -5.32 11.09
CA PHE A 135 3.55 -6.39 11.81
C PHE A 135 4.34 -7.70 11.93
N SER A 136 5.41 -7.89 11.13
CA SER A 136 6.23 -9.09 11.14
C SER A 136 7.69 -8.70 11.27
N ALA A 137 8.40 -9.34 12.21
CA ALA A 137 9.85 -9.18 12.36
C ALA A 137 10.62 -9.53 11.06
N ASN A 138 10.05 -10.40 10.22
CA ASN A 138 10.63 -10.81 8.94
C ASN A 138 10.22 -9.90 7.76
N TYR A 139 9.45 -8.82 8.01
CA TYR A 139 8.94 -7.93 6.96
C TYR A 139 10.05 -7.23 6.19
N PHE A 140 11.11 -6.79 6.85
CA PHE A 140 12.39 -6.47 6.21
C PHE A 140 13.48 -7.24 6.92
N GLY A 141 13.45 -8.57 6.84
CA GLY A 141 14.48 -9.42 7.45
C GLY A 141 15.90 -9.11 6.96
N LYS A 142 16.90 -9.62 7.67
CA LYS A 142 18.32 -9.38 7.40
C LYS A 142 18.67 -9.55 5.91
N GLY A 143 19.33 -8.54 5.34
CA GLY A 143 19.74 -8.50 3.93
C GLY A 143 18.70 -7.89 2.98
N PHE A 144 17.46 -7.66 3.43
CA PHE A 144 16.42 -7.06 2.59
C PHE A 144 16.74 -5.60 2.29
N ARG A 145 16.71 -5.22 1.01
CA ARG A 145 16.84 -3.82 0.57
C ARG A 145 15.51 -3.11 0.60
N TRP A 146 15.42 -1.98 1.29
CA TRP A 146 14.20 -1.18 1.37
C TRP A 146 14.51 0.31 1.36
N GLN A 147 13.48 1.13 1.15
CA GLN A 147 13.62 2.59 1.09
C GLN A 147 13.08 3.23 2.35
N LEU A 148 13.84 4.15 2.93
CA LEU A 148 13.39 4.95 4.06
C LEU A 148 12.12 5.73 3.70
N PRO A 149 11.15 5.82 4.63
CA PRO A 149 9.84 6.40 4.37
C PRO A 149 9.94 7.91 4.08
N ASP A 150 9.04 8.40 3.22
CA ASP A 150 8.86 9.82 2.95
C ASP A 150 7.48 10.25 3.47
N LEU A 151 7.43 10.50 4.77
CA LEU A 151 6.19 10.84 5.48
C LEU A 151 5.59 12.15 4.98
N GLU A 152 6.42 13.14 4.67
CA GLU A 152 5.97 14.44 4.18
C GLU A 152 5.24 14.30 2.83
N THR A 153 5.86 13.59 1.87
CA THR A 153 5.23 13.32 0.58
C THR A 153 3.98 12.45 0.72
N SER A 154 4.03 11.46 1.62
CA SER A 154 2.88 10.58 1.91
C SER A 154 1.69 11.37 2.47
N GLU A 155 1.92 12.29 3.40
CA GLU A 155 0.85 13.14 3.94
C GLU A 155 0.28 14.09 2.90
N LYS A 156 1.13 14.69 2.04
CA LYS A 156 0.67 15.49 0.91
C LYS A 156 -0.26 14.66 0.02
N ALA A 157 0.14 13.44 -0.30
CA ALA A 157 -0.67 12.52 -1.09
C ALA A 157 -2.00 12.20 -0.39
N TYR A 158 -1.98 11.82 0.89
CA TYR A 158 -3.21 11.54 1.65
C TYR A 158 -4.16 12.73 1.71
N ARG A 159 -3.67 13.97 1.83
CA ARG A 159 -4.51 15.18 1.78
C ARG A 159 -5.18 15.33 0.40
N MET A 160 -4.46 15.05 -0.69
CA MET A 160 -5.03 15.05 -2.05
C MET A 160 -6.09 13.96 -2.23
N ALA A 161 -5.86 12.75 -1.69
CA ALA A 161 -6.86 11.69 -1.68
C ALA A 161 -8.11 12.10 -0.91
N ARG A 162 -7.96 12.59 0.33
CA ARG A 162 -9.08 13.07 1.15
C ARG A 162 -9.90 14.11 0.41
N GLN A 163 -9.25 15.09 -0.22
CA GLN A 163 -9.92 16.13 -0.98
C GLN A 163 -10.68 15.56 -2.19
N ALA A 164 -10.08 14.64 -2.95
CA ALA A 164 -10.72 14.04 -4.12
C ALA A 164 -11.92 13.16 -3.77
N TYR A 165 -11.84 12.38 -2.69
CA TYR A 165 -12.97 11.61 -2.16
C TYR A 165 -14.09 12.54 -1.69
N HIS A 166 -13.77 13.55 -0.86
CA HIS A 166 -14.74 14.50 -0.34
C HIS A 166 -15.49 15.25 -1.46
N GLN A 167 -14.77 15.74 -2.49
CA GLN A 167 -15.38 16.42 -3.64
C GLN A 167 -16.33 15.52 -4.44
N ALA A 168 -16.19 14.19 -4.32
CA ALA A 168 -17.06 13.21 -4.97
C ALA A 168 -18.17 12.68 -4.06
N GLY A 169 -18.35 13.26 -2.86
CA GLY A 169 -19.30 12.76 -1.86
C GLY A 169 -18.92 11.39 -1.27
N ARG A 170 -17.63 11.04 -1.33
CA ARG A 170 -17.08 9.77 -0.82
C ARG A 170 -16.20 10.01 0.40
N GLN A 171 -15.94 8.95 1.16
CA GLN A 171 -15.16 9.03 2.38
C GLN A 171 -14.01 8.01 2.42
N VAL A 172 -12.92 8.43 3.05
CA VAL A 172 -11.84 7.56 3.53
C VAL A 172 -11.80 7.72 5.04
N LEU A 173 -11.89 6.62 5.77
CA LEU A 173 -11.81 6.56 7.23
C LEU A 173 -10.58 5.75 7.64
N ASP A 174 -10.05 6.03 8.83
CA ASP A 174 -8.90 5.31 9.37
C ASP A 174 -9.28 4.58 10.67
N ALA A 175 -9.32 3.26 10.58
CA ALA A 175 -9.59 2.33 11.66
C ALA A 175 -8.31 1.70 12.24
N THR A 176 -7.13 2.27 11.93
CA THR A 176 -5.85 1.77 12.46
C THR A 176 -5.78 2.00 13.97
N VAL A 177 -5.75 0.89 14.72
CA VAL A 177 -5.55 0.90 16.18
C VAL A 177 -4.18 1.48 16.51
N GLY A 178 -4.14 2.58 17.27
CA GLY A 178 -2.89 3.23 17.69
C GLY A 178 -2.13 3.97 16.57
N GLY A 179 -2.65 4.02 15.35
CA GLY A 179 -1.98 4.66 14.21
C GLY A 179 -1.93 6.18 14.34
N LYS A 180 -0.78 6.78 13.98
CA LYS A 180 -0.49 8.22 14.14
C LYS A 180 -0.92 9.08 12.95
N LEU A 181 -1.46 8.49 11.88
CA LEU A 181 -1.98 9.26 10.75
C LEU A 181 -3.20 10.08 11.19
N THR A 182 -3.18 11.39 10.92
CA THR A 182 -4.25 12.33 11.31
C THR A 182 -4.99 12.94 10.12
N VAL A 183 -4.62 12.55 8.90
CA VAL A 183 -5.19 13.13 7.67
C VAL A 183 -6.65 12.72 7.48
N PHE A 184 -6.99 11.47 7.77
CA PHE A 184 -8.35 10.93 7.62
C PHE A 184 -9.07 10.88 8.97
N PRO A 185 -10.41 11.04 9.01
CA PRO A 185 -11.18 10.84 10.23
C PRO A 185 -10.97 9.45 10.82
N LYS A 186 -10.78 9.37 12.13
CA LYS A 186 -10.66 8.11 12.86
C LYS A 186 -12.03 7.48 13.11
N VAL A 187 -12.07 6.16 13.11
CA VAL A 187 -13.22 5.33 13.51
C VAL A 187 -12.71 4.14 14.31
N ALA A 188 -13.46 3.66 15.29
CA ALA A 188 -13.03 2.47 16.04
C ALA A 188 -13.14 1.23 15.14
N TYR A 189 -12.15 0.35 15.21
CA TYR A 189 -12.16 -0.91 14.46
C TYR A 189 -13.37 -1.78 14.87
N ASP A 190 -13.61 -1.89 16.17
CA ASP A 190 -14.69 -2.71 16.75
C ASP A 190 -16.10 -2.19 16.44
N ASP A 191 -16.23 -0.93 15.98
CA ASP A 191 -17.51 -0.39 15.51
C ASP A 191 -17.83 -0.86 14.07
N LEU A 192 -16.84 -1.40 13.35
CA LEU A 192 -16.96 -1.82 11.95
C LEU A 192 -16.93 -3.34 11.76
N PHE A 193 -16.23 -4.09 12.62
CA PHE A 193 -15.90 -5.51 12.40
C PHE A 193 -16.03 -6.40 13.63
#